data_AF-A0A848TZA1-F1
#
_entry.id   AF-A0A848TZA1-F1
#
_cell.length_a   1.000
_cell.length_b   1.000
_cell.length_c   1.000
_cell.angle_alpha   90.00
_cell.angle_beta   90.00
_cell.angle_gamma   90.00
#
_symmetry.space_group_name_H-M   'P 1'
#
loop_
_entity.id
_entity.type
_entity.pdbx_description
1 polymer ?
#
loop_
_entity_poly.entity_id
_entity_poly.type
_entity_poly.pdbx_seq_one_letter_code
_entity_poly.pdbx_strand_id
1 'polypeptide(L)' 'MEIQLKGIAWDHPRGYEPLVALSNRFMQSHPDLKIKWDIRSLKEFGDMPIEDLIEAYDLITIDHPYMGQAHK' A
#
# COMPACT_ATOMS: atom_id res chain seq x y z
N MET A 1 -21.19 4.04 -8.04
CA MET A 1 -20.04 4.95 -8.19
C MET A 1 -18.82 4.10 -7.90
N GLU A 2 -17.88 3.99 -8.82
CA GLU A 2 -16.69 3.15 -8.61
C GLU A 2 -15.68 3.89 -7.73
N ILE A 3 -15.25 3.27 -6.63
CA ILE A 3 -14.20 3.78 -5.75
C ILE A 3 -12.89 3.09 -6.13
N GLN A 4 -11.84 3.86 -6.38
CA GLN A 4 -10.51 3.32 -6.67
C GLN A 4 -9.57 3.69 -5.53
N LEU A 5 -8.92 2.69 -4.93
CA LEU A 5 -7.88 2.85 -3.93
C LEU A 5 -6.54 2.42 -4.51
N LYS A 6 -5.53 3.24 -4.31
CA LYS A 6 -4.16 2.98 -4.72
C LYS A 6 -3.31 2.66 -3.50
N GLY A 7 -2.72 1.47 -3.52
CA GLY A 7 -1.80 1.00 -2.50
C GLY A 7 -0.36 0.92 -2.97
N ILE A 8 0.59 1.00 -2.02
CA ILE A 8 2.01 0.75 -2.26
C ILE A 8 2.54 -0.33 -1.30
N ALA A 9 3.33 -1.26 -1.85
CA ALA A 9 4.00 -2.32 -1.11
C ALA A 9 5.44 -2.54 -1.63
N TRP A 10 6.26 -3.20 -0.83
CA TRP A 10 7.62 -3.56 -1.24
C TRP A 10 7.67 -4.90 -1.98
N ASP A 11 8.64 -5.04 -2.88
CA ASP A 11 8.87 -6.20 -3.74
C ASP A 11 9.49 -7.36 -2.96
N HIS A 12 8.68 -7.95 -2.09
CA HIS A 12 8.95 -9.22 -1.46
C HIS A 12 7.60 -9.96 -1.34
N PRO A 13 7.53 -11.28 -1.60
CA PRO A 13 6.29 -12.05 -1.51
C PRO A 13 5.51 -11.82 -0.20
N ARG A 14 6.18 -11.90 0.95
CA ARG A 14 5.63 -11.54 2.28
C ARG A 14 5.03 -10.12 2.39
N GLY A 15 5.51 -9.17 1.59
CA GLY A 15 5.04 -7.79 1.57
C GLY A 15 3.77 -7.61 0.74
N TYR A 16 3.74 -8.11 -0.50
CA TYR A 16 2.64 -7.81 -1.43
C TYR A 16 1.61 -8.94 -1.60
N GLU A 17 1.99 -10.23 -1.51
CA GLU A 17 1.06 -11.34 -1.80
C GLU A 17 -0.15 -11.37 -0.85
N PRO A 18 0.01 -11.18 0.48
CA PRO A 18 -1.13 -11.14 1.39
C PRO A 18 -2.07 -9.96 1.10
N LEU A 19 -1.52 -8.81 0.71
CA LEU A 19 -2.28 -7.60 0.39
C LEU A 19 -3.11 -7.79 -0.87
N VAL A 20 -2.53 -8.40 -1.92
CA VAL A 20 -3.25 -8.75 -3.15
C VAL A 20 -4.34 -9.77 -2.89
N ALA A 21 -4.04 -10.84 -2.14
CA ALA A 21 -5.02 -11.87 -1.80
C ALA A 21 -6.21 -11.31 -1.00
N LEU A 22 -5.93 -10.49 0.03
CA LEU A 22 -6.95 -9.80 0.81
C LEU A 22 -7.79 -8.87 -0.06
N SER A 23 -7.13 -8.04 -0.89
CA SER A 23 -7.81 -7.09 -1.78
C SER A 23 -8.76 -7.80 -2.73
N ASN A 24 -8.31 -8.89 -3.37
CA ASN A 24 -9.13 -9.70 -4.26
C ASN A 24 -10.35 -10.29 -3.55
N ARG A 25 -10.17 -10.79 -2.32
CA ARG A 25 -11.29 -11.30 -1.52
C ARG A 25 -12.27 -10.20 -1.13
N PHE A 26 -11.77 -9.04 -0.74
CA PHE A 26 -12.60 -7.91 -0.30
C PHE A 26 -13.44 -7.33 -1.44
N MET A 27 -12.86 -7.22 -2.65
CA MET A 27 -13.56 -6.76 -3.85
C MET A 27 -14.67 -7.72 -4.32
N GLN A 28 -14.67 -8.99 -3.90
CA GLN A 28 -15.77 -9.91 -4.23
C GLN A 28 -17.09 -9.52 -3.54
N SER A 29 -17.03 -8.94 -2.33
CA SER A 29 -18.21 -8.47 -1.60
C SER A 29 -18.46 -6.96 -1.77
N HIS A 30 -17.52 -6.24 -2.39
CA HIS A 30 -17.59 -4.80 -2.65
C HIS A 30 -17.30 -4.53 -4.13
N PRO A 31 -18.26 -4.84 -5.03
CA PRO A 31 -18.04 -4.82 -6.47
C PRO A 31 -17.81 -3.41 -7.04
N ASP A 32 -18.18 -2.38 -6.28
CA ASP A 32 -17.95 -0.97 -6.57
C ASP A 32 -16.54 -0.49 -6.17
N LEU A 33 -15.74 -1.33 -5.51
CA LEU A 33 -14.37 -1.00 -5.10
C LEU A 33 -13.33 -1.66 -6.00
N LYS A 34 -12.28 -0.90 -6.35
CA LYS A 34 -11.06 -1.39 -6.99
C LYS A 34 -9.85 -1.03 -6.14
N ILE A 35 -9.03 -2.02 -5.78
CA ILE A 35 -7.76 -1.81 -5.08
C ILE A 35 -6.62 -2.21 -6.02
N LYS A 36 -5.67 -1.32 -6.27
CA LYS A 36 -4.47 -1.58 -7.07
C LYS A 36 -3.22 -1.37 -6.23
N TRP A 37 -2.22 -2.23 -6.40
CA TRP A 37 -0.97 -2.17 -5.66
C TRP A 37 0.19 -1.84 -6.61
N ASP A 38 0.89 -0.75 -6.34
CA ASP A 38 2.21 -0.49 -6.90
C ASP A 38 3.25 -1.25 -6.07
N ILE A 39 4.05 -2.07 -6.73
CA ILE A 39 5.14 -2.82 -6.10
C ILE A 39 6.46 -2.14 -6.46
N ARG A 40 7.23 -1.76 -5.43
CA ARG A 40 8.54 -1.09 -5.56
C ARG A 40 9.63 -1.89 -4.88
N SER A 41 10.87 -1.75 -5.32
CA SER A 41 11.97 -2.42 -4.61
C SER A 41 12.04 -1.94 -3.15
N LEU A 42 12.52 -2.80 -2.25
CA LEU A 42 12.65 -2.44 -0.84
C LEU A 42 13.53 -1.19 -0.62
N LYS A 43 14.54 -1.00 -1.48
CA LYS A 43 15.40 0.18 -1.47
C LYS A 43 14.61 1.45 -1.80
N GLU A 44 13.91 1.45 -2.94
CA GLU A 44 13.11 2.61 -3.35
C GLU A 44 12.00 2.94 -2.36
N PHE A 45 11.45 1.90 -1.73
CA PHE A 45 10.42 2.06 -0.71
C PHE A 45 10.97 2.65 0.61
N GLY A 46 12.16 2.23 1.05
CA GLY A 46 12.78 2.73 2.27
C GLY A 46 13.42 4.11 2.15
N ASP A 47 13.80 4.50 0.92
CA ASP A 47 14.44 5.79 0.60
C ASP A 47 13.42 6.92 0.36
N MET A 48 12.14 6.59 0.11
CA MET A 48 11.09 7.59 -0.15
C MET A 48 10.49 8.10 1.18
N PRO A 49 10.46 9.42 1.43
CA PRO A 49 9.81 10.00 2.60
C PRO A 49 8.32 9.58 2.67
N ILE A 50 7.82 9.29 3.87
CA ILE A 50 6.42 8.90 4.03
C ILE A 50 5.46 10.03 3.67
N GLU A 51 5.89 11.28 3.86
CA GLU A 51 5.17 12.49 3.47
C GLU A 51 4.89 12.54 1.96
N ASP A 52 5.79 12.02 1.13
CA ASP A 52 5.57 11.95 -0.31
C ASP A 52 4.61 10.81 -0.68
N LEU A 53 4.60 9.73 0.12
CA LEU A 53 3.74 8.58 -0.11
C LEU A 53 2.27 8.88 0.24
N ILE A 54 2.01 9.62 1.32
CA ILE A 54 0.64 9.97 1.77
C ILE A 54 -0.10 10.86 0.76
N GLU A 55 0.62 11.66 -0.04
CA GLU A 55 0.03 12.48 -1.09
C GLU A 55 -0.35 11.67 -2.34
N ALA A 56 0.23 10.47 -2.51
CA ALA A 56 0.12 9.67 -3.73
C ALA A 56 -0.65 8.35 -3.57
N TYR A 57 -0.87 7.87 -2.34
CA TYR A 57 -1.43 6.56 -2.06
C TYR A 57 -2.44 6.60 -0.91
N ASP A 58 -3.55 5.87 -1.08
CA ASP A 58 -4.58 5.69 -0.05
C ASP A 58 -4.19 4.62 0.97
N LEU A 59 -3.43 3.61 0.53
CA LEU A 59 -2.98 2.49 1.34
C LEU A 59 -1.45 2.41 1.30
N ILE A 60 -0.81 2.57 2.46
CA ILE A 60 0.65 2.58 2.55
C ILE A 60 1.06 1.45 3.49
N THR A 61 1.86 0.53 2.96
CA THR A 61 2.56 -0.41 3.83
C THR A 61 3.65 0.38 4.56
N ILE A 62 3.86 0.15 5.85
CA ILE A 62 4.96 0.77 6.60
C ILE A 62 5.61 -0.31 7.46
N ASP A 63 6.93 -0.19 7.67
CA ASP A 63 7.68 -1.07 8.56
C ASP A 63 8.60 -0.24 9.47
N HIS A 64 9.21 -0.89 10.45
CA HIS A 64 10.23 -0.31 11.30
C HIS A 64 11.39 0.26 10.47
N PRO A 65 11.94 1.46 10.82
CA PRO A 65 11.67 2.25 12.03
C PRO A 65 10.53 3.27 11.90
N TYR A 66 9.92 3.39 10.71
CA TYR A 66 8.98 4.47 10.40
C TYR A 66 7.65 4.36 11.16
N MET A 67 7.32 3.19 11.70
CA MET A 67 6.12 3.00 12.56
C MET A 67 6.10 3.85 13.84
N GLY A 68 7.27 4.31 14.31
CA GLY A 68 7.41 5.03 15.59
C GLY A 68 7.50 6.54 15.47
N GLN A 69 7.46 7.10 14.25
CA GLN A 69 7.59 8.53 14.01
C GLN A 69 6.20 9.12 13.72
N ALA A 70 5.87 10.22 14.41
CA ALA A 70 4.70 11.04 14.11
C ALA A 70 5.18 12.38 13.56
N HIS A 71 4.63 12.80 12.43
CA HIS A 71 4.84 14.16 11.92
C HIS A 71 4.35 15.18 12.95
N LYS A 72 5.07 16.30 13.11
CA LYS A 72 4.72 17.38 14.04
C LYS A 72 3.54 18.22 13.57
#